data_AF-A0A976INV5-F1
#
_entry.id   AF-A0A976INV5-F1
#
_cell.length_a   1.000
_cell.length_b   1.000
_cell.length_c   1.000
_cell.angle_alpha   90.00
_cell.angle_beta   90.00
_cell.angle_gamma   90.00
#
_symmetry.space_group_name_H-M   'P 1'
#
loop_
_entity.id
_entity.type
_entity.pdbx_description
1 polymer ?
#
loop_
_entity_poly.entity_id
_entity_poly.type
_entity_poly.pdbx_seq_one_letter_code
_entity_poly.pdbx_strand_id
1 'polypeptide(L)'
;MNFKKLVASVAMTASAALIATGVQAETKVDPKLPAYNKVGGVSGNISSVGSDTLANLMTFWAEEFKKQYPNVAVQIQAAGSSTAPPALTEGTSNLGPMSRKMKDKEIEAFEKKFGYKPTAIPVAIDALAVFVNKDNPIKGMSIEQVDAVFSSTRTCGSAKDIT
;
A
#
# COMPACT_ATOMS: atom_id res chain seq x y z
N MET A 1 -27.88 -42.12 50.08
CA MET A 1 -26.55 -42.05 49.42
C MET A 1 -26.27 -40.60 49.07
N ASN A 2 -25.12 -40.09 49.51
CA ASN A 2 -24.89 -38.69 49.91
C ASN A 2 -24.87 -37.63 48.81
N PHE A 3 -25.56 -36.51 49.07
CA PHE A 3 -25.64 -35.25 48.32
C PHE A 3 -24.28 -34.57 48.02
N LYS A 4 -23.18 -35.07 48.59
CA LYS A 4 -21.81 -34.58 48.38
C LYS A 4 -21.14 -35.06 47.09
N LYS A 5 -21.72 -36.01 46.35
CA LYS A 5 -21.13 -36.52 45.09
C LYS A 5 -21.64 -35.84 43.82
N LEU A 6 -22.65 -34.97 43.90
CA LEU A 6 -23.20 -34.28 42.72
C LEU A 6 -22.48 -32.97 42.38
N VAL A 7 -21.72 -32.39 43.31
CA VAL A 7 -21.00 -31.12 43.12
C VAL A 7 -19.63 -31.32 42.46
N ALA A 8 -19.10 -32.55 42.47
CA ALA A 8 -17.77 -32.85 41.93
C ALA A 8 -17.73 -33.12 40.42
N SER A 9 -18.88 -33.33 39.77
CA SER A 9 -18.97 -33.67 38.34
C SER A 9 -19.40 -32.51 37.42
N VAL A 10 -19.70 -31.34 37.98
CA VAL A 10 -20.03 -30.11 37.20
C VAL A 10 -18.83 -29.15 37.13
N ALA A 11 -17.76 -29.40 37.90
CA ALA A 11 -16.58 -28.54 37.94
C ALA A 11 -15.50 -28.87 36.88
N MET A 12 -15.77 -29.77 35.92
CA MET A 12 -14.73 -30.30 35.02
C MET A 12 -15.09 -30.23 33.52
N THR A 13 -15.87 -29.22 33.11
CA THR A 13 -16.14 -28.92 31.69
C THR A 13 -15.97 -27.44 31.30
N ALA A 14 -15.37 -26.62 32.15
CA ALA A 14 -15.24 -25.17 31.92
C ALA A 14 -13.80 -24.70 31.65
N SER A 15 -12.95 -25.50 30.97
CA SER A 15 -11.53 -25.12 30.78
C SER A 15 -10.94 -25.48 29.40
N ALA A 16 -11.71 -25.35 28.32
CA ALA A 16 -11.17 -25.52 26.96
C ALA A 16 -11.61 -24.44 25.95
N ALA A 17 -12.05 -23.27 26.41
CA ALA A 17 -12.41 -22.15 25.53
C ALA A 17 -11.58 -20.90 25.85
N LEU A 18 -10.25 -21.05 25.85
CA LEU A 18 -9.33 -19.92 25.89
C LEU A 18 -8.23 -20.18 24.86
N ILE A 19 -7.93 -19.13 24.08
CA ILE A 19 -6.81 -18.98 23.15
C ILE A 19 -7.12 -19.37 21.69
N ALA A 20 -7.93 -18.52 21.05
CA ALA A 20 -7.64 -18.02 19.71
C ALA A 20 -8.31 -16.65 19.51
N THR A 21 -8.16 -15.74 20.47
CA THR A 21 -8.37 -14.32 20.18
C THR A 21 -7.17 -13.88 19.36
N GLY A 22 -7.23 -14.10 18.05
CA GLY A 22 -6.39 -13.37 17.13
C GLY A 22 -6.55 -11.90 17.47
N VAL A 23 -5.44 -11.24 17.76
CA VAL A 23 -5.41 -9.78 17.83
C VAL A 23 -5.69 -9.31 16.41
N GLN A 24 -6.97 -9.19 16.06
CA GLN A 24 -7.37 -8.35 14.95
C GLN A 24 -7.14 -6.95 15.45
N ALA A 25 -5.98 -6.40 15.08
CA ALA A 25 -5.82 -4.96 15.07
C ALA A 25 -6.87 -4.43 14.09
N GLU A 26 -8.05 -4.09 14.60
CA GLU A 26 -8.97 -3.22 13.88
C GLU A 26 -8.24 -1.88 13.75
N THR A 27 -7.57 -1.70 12.61
CA THR A 27 -7.20 -0.36 12.17
C THR A 27 -8.51 0.38 11.99
N LYS A 28 -8.86 1.23 12.96
CA LYS A 28 -10.01 2.13 12.83
C LYS A 28 -9.77 3.03 11.62
N VAL A 29 -10.42 2.67 10.52
CA VAL A 29 -10.50 3.48 9.31
C VAL A 29 -11.26 4.77 9.65
N ASP A 30 -10.90 5.89 9.01
CA ASP A 30 -11.61 7.17 9.23
C ASP A 30 -13.11 6.98 8.99
N PRO A 31 -13.98 7.20 9.99
CA PRO A 31 -15.42 6.99 9.86
C PRO A 31 -16.09 7.93 8.84
N LYS A 32 -15.40 8.98 8.39
CA LYS A 32 -15.88 9.89 7.33
C LYS A 32 -15.67 9.34 5.93
N LEU A 33 -14.88 8.29 5.76
CA LEU A 33 -14.68 7.69 4.44
C LEU A 33 -15.99 7.04 3.98
N PRO A 34 -16.45 7.34 2.75
CA PRO A 34 -17.70 6.78 2.25
C PRO A 34 -17.56 5.28 2.03
N ALA A 35 -18.61 4.54 2.38
CA ALA A 35 -18.72 3.14 2.00
C ALA A 35 -18.85 3.02 0.47
N TYR A 36 -18.20 2.00 -0.10
CA TYR A 36 -18.33 1.72 -1.52
C TYR A 36 -19.71 1.14 -1.83
N ASN A 37 -20.42 1.75 -2.78
CA ASN A 37 -21.70 1.24 -3.26
C ASN A 37 -21.54 0.69 -4.67
N LYS A 38 -21.84 -0.60 -4.85
CA LYS A 38 -21.78 -1.27 -6.14
C LYS A 38 -22.78 -0.64 -7.12
N VAL A 39 -22.36 -0.47 -8.38
CA VAL A 39 -23.21 0.03 -9.47
C VAL A 39 -23.36 -1.01 -10.58
N GLY A 40 -24.37 -0.85 -11.46
CA GLY A 40 -24.58 -1.74 -12.60
C GLY A 40 -23.63 -1.45 -13.77
N GLY A 41 -23.49 -2.41 -14.68
CA GLY A 41 -22.84 -2.19 -15.99
C GLY A 41 -21.31 -2.19 -16.02
N VAL A 42 -20.65 -2.56 -14.94
CA VAL A 42 -19.18 -2.59 -14.87
C VAL A 42 -18.65 -3.95 -15.37
N SER A 43 -17.87 -3.94 -16.44
CA SER A 43 -17.21 -5.10 -17.04
C SER A 43 -16.03 -4.67 -17.92
N GLY A 44 -15.16 -5.60 -18.30
CA GLY A 44 -14.08 -5.36 -19.27
C GLY A 44 -12.69 -5.60 -18.70
N ASN A 45 -11.68 -5.01 -19.31
CA ASN A 45 -10.28 -5.19 -18.94
C ASN A 45 -9.71 -3.89 -18.36
N ILE A 46 -8.96 -4.00 -17.27
CA ILE A 46 -8.19 -2.92 -16.66
C ILE A 46 -6.72 -3.33 -16.64
N SER A 47 -5.85 -2.53 -17.25
CA SER A 47 -4.40 -2.65 -17.11
C SER A 47 -3.85 -1.60 -16.16
N SER A 48 -2.90 -2.01 -15.32
CA SER A 48 -2.15 -1.15 -14.41
C SER A 48 -0.66 -1.38 -14.57
N VAL A 49 0.09 -0.29 -14.77
CA VAL A 49 1.55 -0.31 -14.96
C VAL A 49 2.16 0.80 -14.10
N GLY A 50 3.09 0.48 -13.20
CA GLY A 50 3.77 1.50 -12.40
C GLY A 50 4.50 1.00 -11.15
N SER A 51 4.33 1.75 -10.06
CA SER A 51 5.03 1.63 -8.77
C SER A 51 5.02 0.22 -8.17
N ASP A 52 6.20 -0.27 -7.79
CA ASP A 52 6.38 -1.47 -6.96
C ASP A 52 5.91 -1.23 -5.52
N THR A 53 6.09 -0.01 -4.98
CA THR A 53 5.61 0.39 -3.66
C THR A 53 4.10 0.18 -3.50
N LEU A 54 3.35 0.38 -4.59
CA LEU A 54 1.89 0.20 -4.63
C LEU A 54 1.45 -1.20 -5.10
N ALA A 55 2.38 -2.12 -5.38
CA ALA A 55 2.06 -3.43 -5.98
C ALA A 55 1.01 -4.21 -5.18
N ASN A 56 1.21 -4.32 -3.86
CA ASN A 56 0.30 -5.03 -2.98
C ASN A 56 -1.06 -4.31 -2.84
N LEU A 57 -1.04 -2.97 -2.76
CA LEU A 57 -2.28 -2.17 -2.70
C LEU A 57 -3.12 -2.37 -3.96
N MET A 58 -2.51 -2.27 -5.13
CA MET A 58 -3.19 -2.51 -6.40
C MET A 58 -3.70 -3.94 -6.51
N THR A 59 -2.95 -4.93 -6.01
CA THR A 59 -3.37 -6.34 -6.02
C THR A 59 -4.59 -6.54 -5.13
N PHE A 60 -4.57 -6.07 -3.88
CA PHE A 60 -5.71 -6.19 -2.97
C PHE A 60 -6.94 -5.42 -3.46
N TRP A 61 -6.76 -4.22 -4.01
CA TRP A 61 -7.85 -3.49 -4.64
C TRP A 61 -8.42 -4.23 -5.85
N ALA A 62 -7.57 -4.83 -6.70
CA ALA A 62 -8.01 -5.60 -7.85
C ALA A 62 -8.77 -6.87 -7.45
N GLU A 63 -8.30 -7.58 -6.42
CA GLU A 63 -8.98 -8.76 -5.86
C GLU A 63 -10.37 -8.40 -5.35
N GLU A 64 -10.48 -7.34 -4.53
CA GLU A 64 -11.76 -6.89 -4.00
C GLU A 64 -12.68 -6.35 -5.10
N PHE A 65 -12.14 -5.56 -6.03
CA PHE A 65 -12.90 -5.06 -7.16
C PHE A 65 -13.45 -6.18 -8.04
N LYS A 66 -12.67 -7.26 -8.25
CA LYS A 66 -13.11 -8.45 -8.98
C LYS A 66 -14.21 -9.23 -8.24
N LYS A 67 -14.17 -9.31 -6.91
CA LYS A 67 -15.28 -9.88 -6.13
C LYS A 67 -16.57 -9.07 -6.32
N GLN A 68 -16.46 -7.74 -6.33
CA GLN A 68 -17.60 -6.86 -6.59
C GLN A 68 -18.07 -6.96 -8.05
N TYR A 69 -17.15 -7.09 -9.01
CA TYR A 69 -17.39 -7.13 -10.45
C TYR A 69 -16.68 -8.32 -11.13
N PRO A 70 -17.30 -9.51 -11.12
CA PRO A 70 -16.67 -10.73 -11.66
C PRO A 70 -16.34 -10.68 -13.16
N ASN A 71 -17.01 -9.80 -13.91
CA ASN A 71 -16.81 -9.60 -15.36
C ASN A 71 -15.65 -8.63 -15.67
N VAL A 72 -14.89 -8.19 -14.66
CA VAL A 72 -13.69 -7.39 -14.83
C VAL A 72 -12.44 -8.28 -14.72
N ALA A 73 -11.54 -8.15 -15.68
CA ALA A 73 -10.19 -8.69 -15.59
C ALA A 73 -9.19 -7.56 -15.34
N VAL A 74 -8.32 -7.73 -14.34
CA VAL A 74 -7.29 -6.75 -13.99
C VAL A 74 -5.91 -7.37 -14.24
N GLN A 75 -5.04 -6.64 -14.93
CA GLN A 75 -3.64 -6.98 -15.16
C GLN A 75 -2.74 -5.95 -14.49
N ILE A 76 -1.75 -6.39 -13.73
CA ILE A 76 -0.88 -5.50 -12.94
C ILE A 76 0.58 -5.77 -13.31
N GLN A 77 1.31 -4.70 -13.63
CA GLN A 77 2.76 -4.71 -13.82
C GLN A 77 3.39 -3.65 -12.90
N ALA A 78 4.14 -4.08 -11.90
CA ALA A 78 4.67 -3.21 -10.85
C ALA A 78 6.21 -3.14 -10.91
N ALA A 79 6.74 -2.56 -11.99
CA ALA A 79 8.18 -2.47 -12.27
C ALA A 79 8.82 -1.14 -11.83
N GLY A 80 8.05 -0.24 -11.21
CA GLY A 80 8.50 1.06 -10.69
C GLY A 80 7.75 2.24 -11.29
N SER A 81 7.67 3.35 -10.55
CA SER A 81 6.84 4.52 -10.91
C SER A 81 7.16 5.14 -12.28
N SER A 82 8.40 5.02 -12.76
CA SER A 82 8.83 5.59 -14.04
C SER A 82 8.29 4.85 -15.27
N THR A 83 7.69 3.66 -15.11
CA THR A 83 7.05 2.93 -16.22
C THR A 83 5.62 3.41 -16.47
N ALA A 84 4.99 4.09 -15.50
CA ALA A 84 3.60 4.53 -15.61
C ALA A 84 3.39 5.65 -16.66
N PRO A 85 4.20 6.74 -16.70
CA PRO A 85 3.97 7.81 -17.67
C PRO A 85 4.00 7.38 -19.15
N PRO A 86 4.98 6.60 -19.64
CA PRO A 86 4.96 6.13 -21.02
C PRO A 86 3.77 5.20 -21.28
N ALA A 87 3.43 4.28 -20.36
CA ALA A 87 2.30 3.37 -20.55
C ALA A 87 0.94 4.09 -20.62
N LEU A 88 0.73 5.11 -19.79
CA LEU A 88 -0.44 5.99 -19.86
C LEU A 88 -0.44 6.81 -21.15
N THR A 89 0.70 7.36 -21.54
CA THR A 89 0.84 8.16 -22.77
C THR A 89 0.56 7.32 -24.01
N GLU A 90 1.09 6.10 -24.06
CA GLU A 90 0.91 5.17 -25.18
C GLU A 90 -0.50 4.57 -25.23
N GLY A 91 -1.22 4.57 -24.11
CA GLY A 91 -2.56 3.99 -23.99
C GLY A 91 -2.54 2.47 -23.74
N THR A 92 -1.41 1.94 -23.30
CA THR A 92 -1.23 0.51 -22.95
C THR A 92 -1.64 0.22 -21.50
N SER A 93 -1.72 1.26 -20.66
CA SER A 93 -2.24 1.18 -19.29
C SER A 93 -3.47 2.06 -19.09
N ASN A 94 -4.46 1.59 -18.33
CA ASN A 94 -5.54 2.42 -17.83
C ASN A 94 -5.14 3.18 -16.55
N LEU A 95 -4.35 2.53 -15.69
CA LEU A 95 -3.96 3.05 -14.38
C LEU A 95 -2.43 3.15 -14.28
N GLY A 96 -1.93 4.29 -13.79
CA GLY A 96 -0.50 4.50 -13.57
C GLY A 96 -0.17 4.79 -12.11
N PRO A 97 -0.09 3.78 -11.23
CA PRO A 97 0.29 3.98 -9.84
C PRO A 97 1.70 4.56 -9.74
N MET A 98 1.88 5.64 -9.00
CA MET A 98 3.19 6.29 -8.83
C MET A 98 3.39 6.71 -7.37
N SER A 99 4.55 6.37 -6.80
CA SER A 99 5.00 6.80 -5.46
C SER A 99 5.72 8.16 -5.47
N ARG A 100 5.65 8.88 -6.59
CA ARG A 100 6.13 10.25 -6.78
C ARG A 100 5.24 10.97 -7.77
N LYS A 101 5.31 12.30 -7.78
CA LYS A 101 4.69 13.09 -8.85
C LYS A 101 5.38 12.78 -10.20
N MET A 102 4.62 12.91 -11.29
CA MET A 102 5.20 12.96 -12.62
C MET A 102 6.14 14.17 -12.73
N LYS A 103 7.24 13.99 -13.46
CA LYS A 103 8.16 15.07 -13.85
C LYS A 103 7.51 15.91 -14.93
N ASP A 104 7.95 17.15 -15.10
CA ASP A 104 7.42 18.06 -16.12
C ASP A 104 7.44 17.44 -17.53
N LYS A 105 8.57 16.82 -17.91
CA LYS A 105 8.70 16.11 -19.20
C LYS A 105 7.74 14.93 -19.37
N GLU A 106 7.40 14.24 -18.28
CA GLU A 106 6.44 13.13 -18.29
C GLU A 106 5.02 13.66 -18.51
N ILE A 107 4.67 14.78 -17.88
CA ILE A 107 3.39 15.49 -18.06
C ILE A 107 3.27 16.04 -19.48
N GLU A 108 4.30 16.74 -19.96
CA GLU A 108 4.34 17.33 -21.31
C GLU A 108 4.18 16.27 -22.41
N ALA A 109 4.79 15.09 -22.25
CA ALA A 109 4.65 14.01 -23.21
C ALA A 109 3.21 13.50 -23.31
N PHE A 110 2.52 13.34 -22.18
CA PHE A 110 1.11 12.97 -22.14
C PHE A 110 0.23 14.07 -22.73
N GLU A 111 0.43 15.32 -22.30
CA GLU A 111 -0.35 16.49 -22.73
C GLU A 111 -0.21 16.75 -24.22
N LYS A 112 0.98 16.56 -24.80
CA LYS A 112 1.19 16.65 -26.25
C LYS A 112 0.32 15.67 -27.04
N LYS A 113 0.03 14.48 -26.50
CA LYS A 113 -0.76 13.46 -27.18
C LYS A 113 -2.27 13.63 -26.97
N PHE A 114 -2.69 14.02 -25.77
CA PHE A 114 -4.12 14.06 -25.41
C PHE A 114 -4.71 15.47 -25.33
N GLY A 115 -3.89 16.51 -25.33
CA GLY A 115 -4.31 17.92 -25.25
C GLY A 115 -4.65 18.39 -23.82
N TYR A 116 -4.37 17.58 -22.80
CA TYR A 116 -4.58 17.92 -21.39
C TYR A 116 -3.64 17.10 -20.48
N LYS A 117 -3.47 17.54 -19.23
CA LYS A 117 -2.59 16.89 -18.25
C LYS A 117 -3.20 15.60 -17.67
N PRO A 118 -2.38 14.58 -17.35
CA PRO A 118 -2.86 13.41 -16.64
C PRO A 118 -3.37 13.78 -15.24
N THR A 119 -4.39 13.09 -14.75
CA THR A 119 -5.00 13.37 -13.43
C THR A 119 -4.31 12.56 -12.34
N ALA A 120 -3.73 13.23 -11.35
CA ALA A 120 -3.17 12.58 -10.17
C ALA A 120 -4.26 12.34 -9.11
N ILE A 121 -4.44 11.08 -8.72
CA ILE A 121 -5.38 10.68 -7.67
C ILE A 121 -4.57 10.20 -6.45
N PRO A 122 -4.57 10.92 -5.32
CA PRO A 122 -3.91 10.47 -4.10
C PRO A 122 -4.70 9.31 -3.49
N VAL A 123 -4.03 8.18 -3.24
CA VAL A 123 -4.67 6.93 -2.77
C VAL A 123 -4.16 6.41 -1.43
N ALA A 124 -2.99 6.86 -1.00
CA ALA A 124 -2.35 6.44 0.24
C ALA A 124 -1.33 7.49 0.71
N ILE A 125 -0.89 7.37 1.96
CA ILE A 125 0.23 8.12 2.52
C ILE A 125 1.35 7.12 2.79
N ASP A 126 2.57 7.48 2.41
CA ASP A 126 3.77 6.70 2.68
C ASP A 126 4.68 7.46 3.64
N ALA A 127 5.16 6.75 4.66
CA ALA A 127 6.22 7.21 5.55
C ALA A 127 7.52 6.55 5.09
N LEU A 128 8.13 7.11 4.05
CA LEU A 128 9.35 6.57 3.44
C LEU A 128 10.42 6.34 4.51
N ALA A 129 10.77 5.07 4.73
CA ALA A 129 11.59 4.66 5.85
C ALA A 129 13.03 4.34 5.45
N VAL A 130 13.97 4.70 6.31
CA VAL A 130 15.35 4.20 6.27
C VAL A 130 15.42 2.96 7.15
N PHE A 131 15.60 1.80 6.54
CA PHE A 131 15.68 0.53 7.26
C PHE A 131 17.12 0.20 7.66
N VAL A 132 17.28 -0.32 8.87
CA VAL A 132 18.52 -0.93 9.37
C VAL A 132 18.24 -2.38 9.79
N ASN A 133 19.30 -3.16 9.97
CA ASN A 133 19.17 -4.51 10.52
C ASN A 133 18.51 -4.47 11.92
N LYS A 134 17.71 -5.49 12.26
CA LYS A 134 17.01 -5.62 13.55
C LYS A 134 17.91 -5.51 14.78
N ASP A 135 19.19 -5.88 14.64
CA ASP A 135 20.18 -5.87 15.74
C ASP A 135 20.99 -4.57 15.77
N ASN A 136 20.71 -3.61 14.89
CA ASN A 136 21.39 -2.31 14.86
C ASN A 136 20.94 -1.45 16.07
N PRO A 137 21.85 -0.99 16.93
CA PRO A 137 21.50 -0.25 18.15
C PRO A 137 21.10 1.21 17.91
N ILE A 138 21.21 1.73 16.68
CA ILE A 138 20.95 3.12 16.35
C ILE A 138 19.53 3.54 16.75
N LYS A 139 19.41 4.70 17.41
CA LYS A 139 18.12 5.21 17.91
C LYS A 139 17.39 6.12 16.94
N GLY A 140 18.11 6.70 16.00
CA GLY A 140 17.57 7.62 15.00
C GLY A 140 18.70 8.26 14.21
N MET A 141 18.32 8.95 13.14
CA MET A 141 19.21 9.73 12.30
C MET A 141 18.55 11.08 12.01
N SER A 142 19.35 12.15 12.01
CA SER A 142 18.92 13.43 11.45
C SER A 142 18.92 13.38 9.92
N ILE A 143 18.26 14.34 9.27
CA ILE A 143 18.22 14.40 7.80
C ILE A 143 19.63 14.63 7.23
N GLU A 144 20.45 15.43 7.89
CA GLU A 144 21.85 15.67 7.51
C GLU A 144 22.70 14.40 7.61
N GLN A 145 22.38 13.52 8.56
CA GLN A 145 23.05 12.22 8.69
C GLN A 145 22.61 11.24 7.60
N VAL A 146 21.32 11.23 7.26
CA VAL A 146 20.81 10.43 6.13
C VAL A 146 21.45 10.88 4.82
N ASP A 147 21.50 12.19 4.56
CA ASP A 147 22.14 12.76 3.38
C ASP A 147 23.63 12.41 3.28
N ALA A 148 24.36 12.45 4.40
CA ALA A 148 25.77 12.07 4.42
C ALA A 148 26.01 10.59 4.10
N VAL A 149 25.09 9.70 4.48
CA VAL A 149 25.20 8.25 4.23
C VAL A 149 24.88 7.90 2.77
N PHE A 150 23.88 8.55 2.17
CA PHE A 150 23.36 8.15 0.86
C PHE A 150 23.82 9.04 -0.31
N SER A 151 24.33 10.24 -0.07
CA SER A 151 24.69 11.18 -1.14
C SER A 151 26.20 11.35 -1.36
N SER A 152 26.56 11.65 -2.59
CA SER A 152 27.92 12.13 -2.94
C SER A 152 28.03 13.67 -2.91
N THR A 153 26.90 14.38 -2.90
CA THR A 153 26.83 15.85 -3.04
C THR A 153 26.55 16.58 -1.73
N ARG A 154 26.03 15.87 -0.71
CA ARG A 154 25.75 16.36 0.65
C ARG A 154 25.00 17.68 0.74
N THR A 155 23.98 17.81 -0.10
CA THR A 155 23.23 19.05 -0.27
C THR A 155 22.38 19.44 0.95
N CYS A 156 22.19 18.53 1.90
CA CYS A 156 21.49 18.80 3.16
C CYS A 156 22.42 19.25 4.28
N GLY A 157 23.71 19.50 4.02
CA GLY A 157 24.57 20.29 4.91
C GLY A 157 25.64 19.52 5.68
N SER A 158 25.82 18.22 5.45
CA SER A 158 26.93 17.49 6.05
C SER A 158 28.26 17.80 5.37
N ALA A 159 29.22 18.34 6.12
CA ALA A 159 30.54 18.71 5.60
C ALA A 159 31.48 17.49 5.41
N LYS A 160 31.22 16.37 6.07
CA LYS A 160 32.08 15.18 6.11
C LYS A 160 31.26 13.89 6.01
N ASP A 161 31.92 12.80 5.63
CA ASP A 161 31.34 11.46 5.73
C ASP A 161 31.03 11.13 7.19
N ILE A 162 30.00 10.30 7.36
CA ILE A 162 29.67 9.70 8.65
C ILE A 162 30.00 8.22 8.53
N THR A 163 31.19 7.86 9.04
CA THR A 163 31.63 6.48 9.24
C THR A 163 31.11 5.94 10.56
#